data_AF-A0A924XQH3-F1
#
_entry.id   AF-A0A924XQH3-F1
#
_cell.length_a   1.000
_cell.length_b   1.000
_cell.length_c   1.000
_cell.angle_alpha   90.00
_cell.angle_beta   90.00
_cell.angle_gamma   90.00
#
_symmetry.space_group_name_H-M   'P 1'
#
loop_
_entity.id
_entity.type
_entity.pdbx_description
1 polymer ?
#
loop_
_entity_poly.entity_id
_entity_poly.type
_entity_poly.pdbx_seq_one_letter_code
_entity_poly.pdbx_strand_id
1 'polypeptide(L)' 'MTAFRYTAIDASGQTIRGTMDAASEAEVVATLQRQGSIPMRAEPAAGGRIAAALQRDIGRRGMSRQ' A
#
# COMPACT_ATOMS: atom_id res chain seq x y z
N MET A 1 2.94 -2.89 19.36
CA MET A 1 2.52 -2.83 17.94
C MET A 1 3.73 -3.16 17.10
N THR A 2 3.53 -3.72 15.90
CA THR A 2 4.64 -4.15 15.05
C THR A 2 4.90 -3.06 14.01
N ALA A 3 6.15 -2.61 13.91
CA ALA A 3 6.55 -1.62 12.92
C ALA A 3 6.82 -2.27 11.57
N PHE A 4 6.16 -1.78 10.53
CA PHE A 4 6.33 -2.21 9.13
C PHE A 4 6.97 -1.09 8.33
N ARG A 5 8.01 -1.42 7.55
CA ARG A 5 8.61 -0.46 6.63
C ARG A 5 7.90 -0.56 5.29
N TYR A 6 7.41 0.58 4.79
CA TYR A 6 6.73 0.63 3.52
C TYR A 6 7.41 1.57 2.53
N THR A 7 7.27 1.22 1.26
CA THR A 7 7.56 2.05 0.09
C THR A 7 6.30 2.06 -0.76
N ALA A 8 5.74 3.24 -0.99
CA ALA A 8 4.57 3.44 -1.83
C ALA A 8 4.81 4.57 -2.81
N ILE A 9 4.00 4.64 -3.85
CA ILE A 9 3.95 5.77 -4.76
C ILE A 9 2.65 6.50 -4.44
N ASP A 10 2.71 7.78 -4.12
CA ASP A 10 1.50 8.57 -3.86
C ASP A 10 0.72 8.85 -5.16
N ALA A 11 -0.45 9.47 -5.05
CA ALA A 11 -1.28 9.81 -6.20
C ALA A 11 -0.62 10.81 -7.18
N SER A 12 0.45 11.51 -6.77
CA SER A 12 1.24 12.41 -7.62
C SER A 12 2.33 11.67 -8.40
N GLY A 13 2.53 10.37 -8.15
CA GLY A 13 3.61 9.58 -8.73
C GLY A 13 4.92 9.68 -7.95
N GLN A 14 4.92 10.29 -6.76
CA GLN A 14 6.11 10.44 -5.94
C GLN A 14 6.29 9.22 -5.03
N THR A 15 7.52 8.71 -4.98
CA THR A 15 7.84 7.57 -4.10
C THR A 15 8.00 8.05 -2.66
N ILE A 16 7.09 7.60 -1.80
CA ILE A 16 7.13 7.83 -0.35
C ILE A 16 7.62 6.59 0.39
N ARG A 17 8.40 6.82 1.44
CA ARG A 17 8.97 5.77 2.31
C ARG A 17 8.81 6.14 3.76
N GLY A 18 8.35 5.18 4.56
CA GLY A 18 8.12 5.39 5.98
C GLY A 18 7.99 4.09 6.75
N THR A 19 7.73 4.23 8.04
CA THR A 19 7.38 3.13 8.93
C THR A 19 5.95 3.34 9.43
N MET A 20 5.18 2.25 9.54
CA MET A 20 3.82 2.28 10.06
C MET A 20 3.64 1.19 11.10
N ASP A 21 3.05 1.54 12.23
CA ASP A 21 2.59 0.54 13.20
C ASP A 21 1.28 -0.08 12.70
N ALA A 22 1.30 -1.40 12.52
CA ALA A 22 0.15 -2.15 12.06
C ALA A 22 0.07 -3.52 12.75
N ALA A 23 -1.12 -4.12 12.74
CA ALA A 23 -1.28 -5.50 13.18
C ALA A 23 -0.69 -6.50 12.17
N SER A 24 -0.61 -6.12 10.88
CA SER A 24 -0.15 -6.98 9.78
C SER A 24 0.22 -6.17 8.53
N GLU A 25 0.93 -6.76 7.59
CA GLU A 25 1.27 -6.13 6.29
C GLU A 25 0.01 -5.73 5.50
N ALA A 26 -1.04 -6.55 5.54
CA ALA A 26 -2.31 -6.27 4.87
C ALA A 26 -2.96 -4.97 5.36
N GLU A 27 -2.82 -4.63 6.64
CA GLU A 27 -3.29 -3.36 7.22
C GLU A 27 -2.50 -2.17 6.67
N VAL A 28 -1.18 -2.33 6.48
CA VAL A 28 -0.30 -1.31 5.85
C VAL A 28 -0.72 -1.09 4.40
N VAL A 29 -0.90 -2.16 3.65
CA VAL A 29 -1.31 -2.13 2.25
C VAL A 29 -2.70 -1.51 2.10
N ALA A 30 -3.67 -1.92 2.92
CA ALA A 30 -5.02 -1.34 2.91
C ALA A 30 -5.01 0.15 3.26
N THR A 31 -4.18 0.57 4.20
CA THR A 31 -4.04 1.98 4.57
C THR A 31 -3.45 2.81 3.43
N LEU A 32 -2.39 2.32 2.78
CA LEU A 32 -1.78 2.98 1.62
C LEU A 32 -2.77 3.08 0.46
N GLN A 33 -3.51 2.02 0.16
CA GLN A 33 -4.55 2.04 -0.87
C GLN A 33 -5.69 3.02 -0.55
N ARG A 34 -6.15 3.07 0.72
CA ARG A 34 -7.17 4.04 1.16
C ARG A 34 -6.71 5.49 1.00
N GLN A 35 -5.41 5.75 1.15
CA GLN A 35 -4.81 7.07 0.93
C GLN A 35 -4.59 7.40 -0.55
N GLY A 36 -4.95 6.49 -1.48
CA GLY A 36 -4.70 6.66 -2.91
C GLY A 36 -3.24 6.44 -3.30
N SER A 37 -2.45 5.79 -2.43
CA SER A 37 -1.07 5.41 -2.71
C SER A 37 -0.98 3.98 -3.24
N ILE A 38 -0.07 3.74 -4.17
CA ILE A 38 0.23 2.43 -4.76
C ILE A 38 1.39 1.80 -3.97
N PRO A 39 1.15 0.76 -3.15
CA PRO A 39 2.22 0.11 -2.39
C PRO A 39 3.15 -0.67 -3.34
N MET A 40 4.42 -0.27 -3.40
CA MET A 40 5.45 -0.92 -4.22
C MET A 40 6.19 -2.01 -3.43
N ARG A 41 6.34 -1.80 -2.12
CA ARG A 41 7.01 -2.76 -1.21
C ARG A 41 6.53 -2.52 0.22
N ALA A 42 5.85 -3.49 0.81
CA ALA A 42 5.57 -3.52 2.25
C ALA A 42 6.37 -4.70 2.81
N GLU A 43 7.49 -4.43 3.46
CA GLU A 43 8.27 -5.49 4.11
C GLU A 43 8.03 -5.37 5.62
N PRO A 44 7.62 -6.46 6.29
CA PRO A 44 7.74 -6.52 7.74
C PRO A 44 9.20 -6.27 8.10
N ALA A 45 9.46 -5.49 9.16
CA ALA A 45 10.83 -5.34 9.67
C ALA A 45 11.47 -6.70 10.05
N ALA A 46 10.64 -7.75 10.19
CA ALA A 46 11.00 -9.15 10.27
C ALA A 46 10.51 -9.94 9.02
N GLY A 47 11.26 -9.82 7.92
CA GLY A 47 11.28 -10.71 6.73
C GLY A 47 10.00 -11.44 6.30
N GLY A 48 9.36 -10.96 5.23
CA GLY A 48 8.32 -11.69 4.49
C GLY A 48 8.10 -11.09 3.10
N ARG A 49 8.28 -11.91 2.05
CA ARG A 49 8.15 -11.53 0.64
C ARG A 49 6.75 -11.85 0.14
N ILE A 50 5.95 -10.85 -0.26
CA ILE A 50 4.86 -11.02 -1.25
C ILE A 50 4.53 -9.71 -1.99
N ALA A 51 5.46 -9.25 -2.82
CA ALA A 51 5.14 -8.29 -3.88
C ALA A 51 4.53 -9.02 -5.09
N ALA A 52 3.24 -9.40 -5.08
CA ALA A 52 2.56 -9.89 -6.29
C ALA A 52 1.01 -10.01 -6.26
N ALA A 53 0.25 -9.41 -5.32
CA ALA A 53 -1.18 -9.76 -5.21
C ALA A 53 -2.22 -8.69 -5.62
N LEU A 54 -1.87 -7.42 -5.81
CA LEU A 54 -2.91 -6.35 -5.82
C LEU A 54 -2.95 -5.47 -7.08
N GLN A 55 -2.65 -6.04 -8.24
CA GLN A 55 -2.82 -5.36 -9.54
C GLN A 55 -4.15 -5.68 -10.23
N ARG A 56 -5.16 -6.22 -9.52
CA ARG A 56 -6.46 -6.59 -10.12
C ARG A 56 -7.63 -5.64 -9.88
N ASP A 57 -7.50 -4.64 -8.99
CA ASP A 57 -8.62 -3.72 -8.67
C ASP A 57 -8.39 -2.25 -9.05
N ILE A 58 -7.27 -1.91 -9.70
CA ILE A 58 -7.03 -0.57 -10.28
C ILE A 58 -7.77 -0.47 -11.63
N GLY A 59 -9.10 -0.51 -11.62
CA GLY A 59 -9.84 -0.39 -12.89
C GLY A 59 -11.35 -0.19 -12.84
N ARG A 60 -12.05 -0.29 -11.70
CA ARG A 60 -13.53 -0.18 -11.70
C ARG A 60 -14.12 0.45 -10.43
N ARG A 61 -13.92 1.75 -10.24
CA ARG A 61 -14.98 2.61 -9.65
C ARG A 61 -14.60 4.07 -9.74
N GLY A 62 -15.24 4.77 -10.68
CA GLY A 62 -15.12 6.22 -10.78
C GLY A 62 -15.48 6.81 -12.15
N MET A 63 -16.44 6.24 -12.90
CA MET A 63 -17.07 6.97 -14.01
C MET A 63 -18.31 7.67 -13.48
N SER A 64 -18.12 8.97 -13.28
CA SER A 64 -19.00 10.12 -13.55
C SER A 64 -20.53 9.93 -13.64
N ARG A 65 -21.21 10.82 -12.91
CA ARG A 65 -22.60 11.31 -13.08
C ARG A 65 -23.23 11.07 -14.45
N GLN A 66 -24.44 10.52 -14.44
CA GLN A 66 -25.60 11.01 -15.22
C GLN A 66 -26.85 10.94 -14.35
#